data_AF-A0A0D0E0Q1-F1
#
_entry.id   AF-A0A0D0E0Q1-F1
#
_cell.length_a   1.000
_cell.length_b   1.000
_cell.length_c   1.000
_cell.angle_alpha   90.00
_cell.angle_beta   90.00
_cell.angle_gamma   90.00
#
_symmetry.space_group_name_H-M   'P 1'
#
loop_
_entity.id
_entity.type
_entity.pdbx_description
1 polymer ?
#
loop_
_entity_poly.entity_id
_entity_poly.type
_entity_poly.pdbx_seq_one_letter_code
_entity_poly.pdbx_strand_id
1 'polypeptide(L)'
;QKTAPDPLAIYEDYSFAGQPPSPFIMLAKHILSVTANLASCEHLFSTFSTTLMKLHNQLGTCTLQSLAELKMHIHDQQLQKGVKDQIK
;
A
#
# COMPACT_ATOMS: atom_id res chain seq x y z
N GLN A 1 14.62 -34.99 18.57
CA GLN A 1 14.91 -33.68 17.95
C GLN A 1 13.71 -33.32 17.07
N LYS A 2 13.03 -32.21 17.35
CA LYS A 2 11.86 -31.76 16.56
C LYS A 2 12.40 -30.81 15.50
N THR A 3 12.76 -31.34 14.34
CA THR A 3 13.24 -30.54 13.22
C THR A 3 12.11 -29.60 12.81
N ALA A 4 12.38 -28.29 12.76
CA ALA A 4 11.39 -27.33 12.28
C ALA A 4 10.98 -27.75 10.85
N PRO A 5 9.68 -27.84 10.55
CA PRO A 5 9.23 -28.21 9.21
C PRO A 5 9.72 -27.17 8.20
N ASP A 6 10.17 -27.63 7.04
CA ASP A 6 10.58 -26.76 5.95
C ASP A 6 9.39 -25.85 5.56
N PRO A 7 9.53 -24.52 5.68
CA PRO A 7 8.44 -23.60 5.37
C PRO A 7 8.02 -23.67 3.90
N LEU A 8 8.89 -24.10 2.98
CA LEU A 8 8.52 -24.30 1.57
C LEU A 8 7.62 -25.53 1.38
N ALA A 9 7.85 -26.60 2.14
CA ALA A 9 7.05 -27.82 2.08
C ALA A 9 5.59 -27.59 2.46
N ILE A 10 5.32 -26.64 3.36
CA ILE A 10 3.95 -26.26 3.77
C ILE A 10 3.14 -25.74 2.57
N TYR A 11 3.76 -25.02 1.62
CA TYR A 11 3.06 -24.48 0.45
C TYR A 11 2.84 -25.51 -0.66
N GLU A 12 3.52 -26.67 -0.60
CA GLU A 12 3.20 -27.80 -1.47
C GLU A 12 1.85 -28.42 -1.08
N ASP A 13 1.52 -28.46 0.21
CA ASP A 13 0.22 -28.97 0.70
C ASP A 13 -0.97 -28.10 0.27
N TYR A 14 -0.72 -26.81 -0.04
CA TYR A 14 -1.73 -25.88 -0.57
C TYR A 14 -1.82 -25.88 -2.10
N SER A 15 -0.97 -26.65 -2.79
CA SER A 15 -1.00 -26.75 -4.24
C SER A 15 -1.92 -27.90 -4.68
N PHE A 16 -2.94 -27.58 -5.49
CA PHE A 16 -3.85 -28.59 -6.03
C PHE A 16 -3.23 -29.32 -7.21
N ALA A 17 -3.22 -30.65 -7.16
CA ALA A 17 -2.66 -31.49 -8.23
C ALA A 17 -3.33 -31.18 -9.58
N GLY A 18 -2.52 -30.85 -10.59
CA GLY A 18 -2.98 -30.53 -11.94
C GLY A 18 -3.33 -29.07 -12.19
N GLN A 19 -3.25 -28.18 -11.19
CA GLN A 19 -3.38 -26.74 -11.38
C GLN A 19 -2.04 -26.02 -11.20
N PRO A 20 -1.77 -24.96 -11.98
CA PRO A 20 -0.62 -24.11 -11.73
C PRO A 20 -0.74 -23.47 -10.33
N PRO A 21 0.38 -23.29 -9.60
CA PRO A 21 0.36 -22.66 -8.29
C PRO A 21 -0.22 -21.25 -8.41
N SER A 22 -1.06 -20.88 -7.44
CA SER A 22 -1.65 -19.54 -7.44
C SER A 22 -0.57 -18.46 -7.39
N PRO A 23 -0.82 -17.26 -7.95
CA PRO A 23 0.14 -16.16 -7.88
C PRO A 23 0.59 -15.84 -6.45
N PHE A 24 -0.30 -16.05 -5.47
CA PHE A 24 0.00 -15.92 -4.05
C PHE A 24 1.00 -16.98 -3.56
N ILE A 25 0.80 -18.25 -3.92
CA ILE A 25 1.71 -19.33 -3.55
C ILE A 25 3.09 -19.12 -4.21
N MET A 26 3.13 -18.69 -5.47
CA MET A 26 4.38 -18.35 -6.16
C MET A 26 5.12 -17.21 -5.45
N LEU A 27 4.42 -16.15 -5.06
CA LEU A 27 5.00 -15.04 -4.32
C LEU A 27 5.54 -15.49 -2.96
N ALA A 28 4.77 -16.29 -2.21
CA ALA A 28 5.19 -16.81 -0.92
C ALA A 28 6.45 -17.69 -1.03
N LYS A 29 6.49 -18.61 -2.00
CA LYS A 29 7.68 -19.44 -2.29
C LYS A 29 8.89 -18.59 -2.70
N HIS A 30 8.69 -17.56 -3.53
CA HIS A 30 9.76 -16.65 -3.93
C HIS A 30 10.31 -15.90 -2.71
N ILE A 31 9.44 -15.30 -1.89
CA ILE A 31 9.85 -14.59 -0.67
C ILE A 31 10.63 -15.54 0.23
N LEU A 32 10.11 -16.74 0.52
CA LEU A 32 10.77 -17.72 1.37
C LEU A 32 12.12 -18.19 0.80
N SER A 33 12.20 -18.38 -0.51
CA SER A 33 13.46 -18.72 -1.19
C SER A 33 14.50 -17.58 -1.12
N VAL A 34 14.06 -16.32 -1.07
CA VAL A 34 14.94 -15.15 -0.93
C VAL A 34 15.28 -14.87 0.54
N THR A 35 14.44 -15.31 1.48
CA THR A 35 14.62 -15.08 2.92
C THR A 35 15.80 -15.85 3.55
N ALA A 36 16.54 -16.65 2.76
CA ALA A 36 17.76 -17.32 3.20
C ALA A 36 18.86 -16.34 3.67
N ASN A 37 18.78 -15.06 3.30
CA ASN A 37 19.67 -14.02 3.81
C ASN A 37 18.83 -12.93 4.53
N LEU A 38 18.99 -12.81 5.84
CA LEU A 38 18.36 -11.77 6.66
C LEU A 38 18.56 -10.37 6.07
N ALA A 39 19.74 -10.09 5.50
CA ALA A 39 20.03 -8.81 4.86
C ALA A 39 19.17 -8.55 3.61
N SER A 40 18.80 -9.60 2.87
CA SER A 40 17.89 -9.49 1.72
C SER A 40 16.45 -9.21 2.16
N CYS A 41 16.01 -9.81 3.28
CA CYS A 41 14.72 -9.48 3.90
C CYS A 41 14.66 -8.04 4.40
N GLU A 42 15.70 -7.58 5.08
CA GLU A 42 15.80 -6.19 5.56
C GLU A 42 15.76 -5.20 4.40
N HIS A 43 16.48 -5.49 3.31
CA HIS A 43 16.48 -4.64 2.12
C HIS A 43 15.09 -4.60 1.44
N LEU A 44 14.44 -5.76 1.28
CA LEU A 44 13.08 -5.82 0.73
C LEU A 44 12.09 -5.08 1.62
N PHE A 45 12.11 -5.35 2.93
CA PHE A 45 11.23 -4.69 3.89
C PHE A 45 11.42 -3.17 3.89
N SER A 46 12.67 -2.70 3.87
CA SER A 46 12.99 -1.28 3.79
C SER A 46 12.49 -0.64 2.48
N THR A 47 12.69 -1.31 1.35
CA THR A 47 12.25 -0.82 0.03
C THR A 47 10.72 -0.74 -0.07
N PHE A 48 10.02 -1.79 0.40
CA PHE A 48 8.56 -1.83 0.42
C PHE A 48 7.99 -0.79 1.38
N SER A 49 8.54 -0.68 2.60
CA SER A 49 8.10 0.29 3.60
C SER A 49 8.30 1.73 3.11
N THR A 50 9.43 2.02 2.47
CA THR A 50 9.71 3.34 1.87
C THR A 50 8.71 3.67 0.77
N THR A 51 8.43 2.72 -0.12
CA THR A 51 7.44 2.92 -1.19
C THR A 51 6.05 3.17 -0.61
N LEU A 52 5.64 2.38 0.39
CA LEU A 52 4.34 2.52 1.04
C LEU A 52 4.21 3.88 1.77
N MET A 53 5.24 4.30 2.50
CA MET A 53 5.28 5.62 3.15
C MET A 53 5.19 6.75 2.13
N LYS A 54 5.93 6.68 1.01
CA LYS A 54 5.87 7.69 -0.04
C LYS A 54 4.45 7.80 -0.62
N LEU A 55 3.84 6.67 -0.95
CA LEU A 55 2.47 6.62 -1.47
C LEU A 55 1.47 7.18 -0.44
N HIS A 56 1.59 6.80 0.83
CA HIS A 56 0.73 7.31 1.89
C HIS A 56 0.88 8.82 2.07
N ASN A 57 2.11 9.34 2.12
CA ASN A 57 2.38 10.77 2.25
C ASN A 57 1.86 11.55 1.04
N GLN A 58 1.99 10.98 -0.16
CA GLN A 58 1.46 11.56 -1.39
C GLN A 58 -0.07 11.59 -1.39
N LEU A 59 -0.74 10.49 -1.02
CA LEU A 59 -2.20 10.46 -0.85
C LEU A 59 -2.67 11.47 0.20
N GLY A 60 -1.97 11.57 1.33
CA GLY A 60 -2.25 12.55 2.37
C GLY A 60 -2.16 13.98 1.84
N THR A 61 -1.12 14.27 1.06
CA THR A 61 -0.90 15.59 0.45
C THR A 61 -1.99 15.92 -0.58
N CYS A 62 -2.32 14.98 -1.47
CA CYS A 62 -3.41 15.16 -2.44
C CYS A 62 -4.75 15.40 -1.75
N THR A 63 -5.05 14.65 -0.69
CA THR A 63 -6.31 14.80 0.07
C THR A 63 -6.38 16.16 0.76
N LEU A 64 -5.28 16.60 1.38
CA LEU A 64 -5.19 17.92 2.02
C LEU A 64 -5.30 19.05 1.00
N GLN A 65 -4.70 18.90 -0.18
CA GLN A 65 -4.82 19.85 -1.28
C GLN A 65 -6.27 19.95 -1.76
N SER A 66 -6.93 18.84 -2.06
CA SER A 66 -8.34 18.84 -2.48
C SER A 66 -9.26 19.46 -1.42
N LEU A 67 -8.97 19.23 -0.13
CA LEU A 67 -9.71 19.86 0.97
C LEU A 67 -9.48 21.38 1.02
N ALA A 68 -8.24 21.83 0.81
CA ALA A 68 -7.92 23.26 0.78
C ALA A 68 -8.60 23.95 -0.42
N GLU A 69 -8.56 23.34 -1.60
CA GLU A 69 -9.25 23.82 -2.80
C GLU A 69 -10.76 23.91 -2.58
N LEU A 70 -11.37 22.87 -1.99
CA LEU A 70 -12.80 22.88 -1.67
C LEU A 70 -13.16 23.98 -0.67
N LYS A 71 -12.38 24.14 0.40
CA LYS A 71 -12.58 25.23 1.38
C LYS A 71 -12.47 26.60 0.74
N MET A 72 -11.47 26.79 -0.11
CA MET A 72 -11.27 28.04 -0.84
C MET A 72 -12.46 28.34 -1.75
N HIS A 73 -12.97 27.32 -2.47
CA HIS A 73 -14.13 27.47 -3.35
C HIS A 73 -15.40 27.83 -2.57
N ILE A 74 -15.66 27.16 -1.44
CA ILE A 74 -16.80 27.47 -0.57
C ILE A 74 -16.69 28.92 -0.05
N HIS A 75 -15.50 29.33 0.39
CA HIS A 75 -15.26 30.68 0.89
C HIS A 75 -15.46 31.74 -0.21
N ASP A 76 -14.97 31.50 -1.42
CA ASP A 76 -15.18 32.39 -2.57
C ASP A 76 -16.68 32.51 -2.91
N GLN A 77 -17.41 31.40 -2.92
CA GLN A 77 -18.86 31.41 -3.12
C GLN A 77 -19.59 32.22 -2.04
N GLN A 78 -19.19 32.11 -0.78
CA GLN A 78 -19.78 32.88 0.33
C GLN A 78 -19.51 34.39 0.18
N LEU A 79 -18.28 34.78 -0.18
CA LEU A 79 -17.93 36.17 -0.48
C LEU A 79 -18.74 36.72 -1.65
N GLN A 80 -18.82 35.98 -2.77
CA GLN A 80 -19.61 36.40 -3.92
C GLN A 80 -21.11 36.55 -3.59
N LYS A 81 -21.65 35.69 -2.72
CA LYS A 81 -23.04 35.78 -2.26
C LYS A 81 -23.26 37.02 -1.39
N GLY A 82 -22.37 37.27 -0.42
CA GLY A 82 -22.42 38.46 0.42
C GLY A 82 -22.24 39.78 -0.34
N VAL A 83 -21.42 39.79 -1.40
CA VAL A 83 -21.27 40.95 -2.29
C VAL A 83 -22.52 41.19 -3.14
N LYS A 84 -23.17 40.13 -3.64
CA LYS A 84 -24.43 40.25 -4.40
C LYS A 84 -25.60 40.74 -3.54
N ASP A 85 -25.63 40.40 -2.26
CA ASP A 85 -26.67 40.86 -1.34
C ASP A 85 -26.48 42.33 -0.90
N GLN A 86 -25.29 42.92 -1.08
CA GLN A 86 -25.03 44.34 -0.79
C GLN A 86 -25.23 45.28 -1.99
N ILE A 87 -25.35 44.74 -3.20
CA ILE A 87 -25.51 45.51 -4.46
C ILE A 87 -26.99 45.54 -4.91
N LYS A 88 -27.90 44.88 -4.21
CA LYS A 88 -29.36 44.99 -4.39
C LYS A 88 -29.97 45.95 -3.38
#